data_AF-A0A6A8QDL9-F1
#
_entry.id   AF-A0A6A8QDL9-F1
#
_cell.length_a   1.000
_cell.length_b   1.000
_cell.length_c   1.000
_cell.angle_alpha   90.00
_cell.angle_beta   90.00
_cell.angle_gamma   90.00
#
_symmetry.space_group_name_H-M   'P 1'
#
loop_
_entity.id
_entity.type
_entity.pdbx_description
1 polymer ?
#
loop_
_entity_poly.entity_id
_entity_poly.type
_entity_poly.pdbx_seq_one_letter_code
_entity_poly.pdbx_strand_id
1 'polypeptide(L)'
;MFRSLPSRARSSRALLDIILDDPDVALSIRDLPAATLADCVETIGLEDSGLLLALATDEQILGVLDQILWTEPGGGGSGDFDPAAFMVWLEISLDAGEVFLAETLAALPGDLVVFTFHQCVAVLEFDRLQDEIRADDDSDMALKALESAGFQEIEEFVLVPRRAEGVDAVMQALLALDQHDHGFLRQILESCARLTAADLDDGTDLTALLNDARTLAMDVAGAREDRRDAAGFVAPSKAAAYLKFARDADLRASDPLAAEALTALYFRRPPRSVTMTPRYRAGMAGARDGLTRLLARAGGIGDRRGTGPASVIGEGEKPPAAGPARRALRSLAGTVPGAYERCVDDLIDLCNILVSGATWRGGVFPRPEAILAVSALFELGMETFIDRFGGGAAHHLCDRGAEPFVRLGLARLHHDVGLRPLDRLCACAAGALARSPAPGRRDGLLTFIRAAAAARQAGQPWRVRNDLFLLGDMLEGPVLALAENLLDQIPALPAPAPPGDIPRRGSAPWRFFASRADIERIEAILDRALSP
;
A
#
# COMPACT_ATOMS: atom_id res chain seq x y z
N MET A 1 7.84 -30.19 22.55
CA MET A 1 7.42 -29.00 23.33
C MET A 1 6.21 -28.43 22.62
N PHE A 2 5.02 -28.85 23.04
CA PHE A 2 3.76 -28.58 22.35
C PHE A 2 3.37 -27.11 22.51
N ARG A 3 3.36 -26.35 21.40
CA ARG A 3 2.67 -25.05 21.35
C ARG A 3 1.16 -25.31 21.36
N SER A 4 0.49 -24.66 22.29
CA SER A 4 -0.94 -24.74 22.52
C SER A 4 -1.76 -24.34 21.29
N LEU A 5 -2.77 -25.14 20.96
CA LEU A 5 -3.86 -24.85 20.01
C LEU A 5 -5.16 -24.43 20.75
N PRO A 6 -5.39 -23.16 21.14
CA PRO A 6 -6.73 -22.75 21.57
C PRO A 6 -7.31 -21.48 20.93
N SER A 7 -6.72 -20.87 19.88
CA SER A 7 -7.31 -19.67 19.25
C SER A 7 -8.26 -19.94 18.07
N ARG A 8 -7.93 -20.87 17.16
CA ARG A 8 -8.66 -21.09 15.89
C ARG A 8 -10.18 -21.36 16.03
N ALA A 9 -10.61 -22.07 17.08
CA ALA A 9 -12.02 -22.47 17.22
C ALA A 9 -12.92 -21.42 17.91
N ARG A 10 -12.35 -20.36 18.52
CA ARG A 10 -13.12 -19.39 19.32
C ARG A 10 -13.62 -18.19 18.50
N SER A 11 -12.87 -17.76 17.48
CA SER A 11 -13.26 -16.65 16.58
C SER A 11 -14.39 -17.06 15.65
N SER A 12 -14.27 -18.21 14.97
CA SER A 12 -15.29 -18.69 14.01
C SER A 12 -16.62 -19.02 14.67
N ARG A 13 -16.63 -19.61 15.87
CA ARG A 13 -17.88 -19.92 16.58
C ARG A 13 -18.59 -18.66 17.09
N ALA A 14 -17.84 -17.64 17.52
CA ALA A 14 -18.41 -16.35 17.92
C ALA A 14 -18.99 -15.57 16.73
N LEU A 15 -18.35 -15.61 15.56
CA LEU A 15 -18.89 -15.04 14.33
C LEU A 15 -20.15 -15.78 13.85
N LEU A 16 -20.17 -17.11 13.90
CA LEU A 16 -21.36 -17.92 13.60
C LEU A 16 -22.51 -17.63 14.56
N ASP A 17 -22.25 -17.57 15.87
CA ASP A 17 -23.26 -17.22 16.87
C ASP A 17 -23.83 -15.81 16.60
N ILE A 18 -22.99 -14.85 16.16
CA ILE A 18 -23.44 -13.50 15.79
C ILE A 18 -24.25 -13.47 14.49
N ILE A 19 -23.87 -14.23 13.45
CA ILE A 19 -24.61 -14.32 12.18
C ILE A 19 -25.96 -15.03 12.38
N LEU A 20 -26.00 -16.05 13.26
CA LEU A 20 -27.22 -16.75 13.63
C LEU A 20 -28.14 -15.89 14.51
N ASP A 21 -27.57 -15.02 15.35
CA ASP A 21 -28.32 -14.09 16.20
C ASP A 21 -28.84 -12.84 15.45
N ASP A 22 -28.23 -12.46 14.31
CA ASP A 22 -28.63 -11.29 13.53
C ASP A 22 -28.50 -11.49 12.00
N PRO A 23 -29.58 -11.86 11.29
CA PRO A 23 -29.55 -12.09 9.84
C PRO A 23 -29.25 -10.83 9.03
N ASP A 24 -29.39 -9.63 9.59
CA ASP A 24 -29.04 -8.37 8.91
C ASP A 24 -27.52 -8.21 8.77
N VAL A 25 -26.72 -8.95 9.55
CA VAL A 25 -25.24 -8.95 9.45
C VAL A 25 -24.78 -9.57 8.14
N ALA A 26 -25.41 -10.65 7.68
CA ALA A 26 -25.05 -11.28 6.40
C ALA A 26 -25.36 -10.36 5.21
N LEU A 27 -26.48 -9.64 5.25
CA LEU A 27 -26.83 -8.62 4.26
C LEU A 27 -25.85 -7.44 4.32
N SER A 28 -25.48 -7.01 5.53
CA SER A 28 -24.53 -5.93 5.73
C SER A 28 -23.16 -6.25 5.16
N ILE A 29 -22.67 -7.49 5.28
CA ILE A 29 -21.39 -7.93 4.70
C ILE A 29 -21.45 -7.90 3.17
N ARG A 30 -22.54 -8.38 2.56
CA ARG A 30 -22.72 -8.36 1.09
C ARG A 30 -22.81 -6.94 0.52
N ASP A 31 -23.28 -5.98 1.31
CA ASP A 31 -23.35 -4.58 0.92
C ASP A 31 -22.02 -3.81 1.15
N LEU A 32 -21.00 -4.43 1.77
CA LEU A 32 -19.71 -3.78 1.96
C LEU A 32 -18.96 -3.59 0.64
N PRO A 33 -18.30 -2.45 0.41
CA PRO A 33 -17.32 -2.33 -0.66
C PRO A 33 -16.21 -3.37 -0.49
N ALA A 34 -15.77 -4.00 -1.58
CA ALA A 34 -14.72 -5.02 -1.57
C ALA A 34 -13.44 -4.56 -0.83
N ALA A 35 -13.06 -3.28 -1.02
CA ALA A 35 -11.94 -2.67 -0.31
C ALA A 35 -12.08 -2.69 1.22
N THR A 36 -13.29 -2.43 1.72
CA THR A 36 -13.56 -2.45 3.16
C THR A 36 -13.57 -3.87 3.71
N LEU A 37 -14.06 -4.84 2.92
CA LEU A 37 -13.98 -6.25 3.30
C LEU A 37 -12.52 -6.70 3.39
N ALA A 38 -11.69 -6.34 2.43
CA ALA A 38 -10.26 -6.66 2.43
C ALA A 38 -9.52 -6.04 3.63
N ASP A 39 -9.80 -4.77 3.98
CA ASP A 39 -9.25 -4.15 5.20
C ASP A 39 -9.63 -4.94 6.47
N CYS A 40 -10.84 -5.51 6.49
CA CYS A 40 -11.30 -6.34 7.61
C CYS A 40 -10.56 -7.68 7.65
N VAL A 41 -10.39 -8.32 6.49
CA VAL A 41 -9.61 -9.57 6.36
C VAL A 41 -8.16 -9.35 6.77
N GLU A 42 -7.54 -8.23 6.38
CA GLU A 42 -6.18 -7.88 6.81
C GLU A 42 -6.10 -7.66 8.33
N THR A 43 -7.09 -6.99 8.91
CA THR A 43 -7.14 -6.71 10.36
C THR A 43 -7.36 -7.98 11.19
N ILE A 44 -8.24 -8.87 10.73
CA ILE A 44 -8.59 -10.12 11.41
C ILE A 44 -7.50 -11.18 11.17
N GLY A 45 -6.84 -11.13 10.01
CA GLY A 45 -6.00 -12.20 9.49
C GLY A 45 -6.80 -13.09 8.54
N LEU A 46 -6.15 -13.51 7.44
CA LEU A 46 -6.76 -14.35 6.42
C LEU A 46 -7.28 -15.66 7.03
N GLU A 47 -6.47 -16.35 7.85
CA GLU A 47 -6.82 -17.61 8.54
C GLU A 47 -8.13 -17.55 9.33
N ASP A 48 -8.47 -16.38 9.91
CA ASP A 48 -9.65 -16.19 10.75
C ASP A 48 -10.84 -15.61 9.97
N SER A 49 -10.71 -15.43 8.65
CA SER A 49 -11.70 -14.71 7.81
C SER A 49 -12.63 -15.62 7.00
N GLY A 50 -12.55 -16.95 7.14
CA GLY A 50 -13.30 -17.90 6.30
C GLY A 50 -14.82 -17.68 6.26
N LEU A 51 -15.43 -17.34 7.40
CA LEU A 51 -16.86 -17.03 7.47
C LEU A 51 -17.23 -15.72 6.75
N LEU A 52 -16.34 -14.73 6.76
CA LEU A 52 -16.56 -13.49 6.01
C LEU A 52 -16.49 -13.74 4.51
N LEU A 53 -15.53 -14.56 4.07
CA LEU A 53 -15.37 -14.95 2.68
C LEU A 53 -16.55 -15.79 2.19
N ALA A 54 -17.06 -16.73 2.99
CA ALA A 54 -18.22 -17.54 2.65
C ALA A 54 -19.53 -16.73 2.47
N LEU A 55 -19.61 -15.54 3.06
CA LEU A 55 -20.76 -14.64 2.91
C LEU A 55 -20.57 -13.60 1.80
N ALA A 56 -19.34 -13.42 1.34
CA ALA A 56 -18.98 -12.44 0.33
C ALA A 56 -19.50 -12.84 -1.05
N THR A 57 -19.66 -11.83 -1.91
CA THR A 57 -19.94 -12.01 -3.34
C THR A 57 -18.64 -12.25 -4.10
N ASP A 58 -18.72 -12.82 -5.30
CA ASP A 58 -17.55 -13.09 -6.15
C ASP A 58 -16.73 -11.82 -6.45
N GLU A 59 -17.41 -10.69 -6.68
CA GLU A 59 -16.76 -9.38 -6.87
C GLU A 59 -15.99 -8.93 -5.62
N GLN A 60 -16.55 -9.18 -4.43
CA GLN A 60 -15.88 -8.88 -3.17
C GLN A 60 -14.68 -9.81 -2.95
N ILE A 61 -14.81 -11.11 -3.25
CA ILE A 61 -13.72 -12.08 -3.15
C ILE A 61 -12.59 -11.68 -4.09
N LEU A 62 -12.88 -11.37 -5.36
CA LEU A 62 -11.87 -10.88 -6.30
C LEU A 62 -11.15 -9.63 -5.78
N GLY A 63 -11.89 -8.68 -5.20
CA GLY A 63 -11.29 -7.48 -4.60
C GLY A 63 -10.47 -7.74 -3.34
N VAL A 64 -10.80 -8.77 -2.55
CA VAL A 64 -9.97 -9.26 -1.44
C VAL A 64 -8.70 -9.90 -1.97
N LEU A 65 -8.82 -10.80 -2.96
CA LEU A 65 -7.68 -11.44 -3.61
C LEU A 65 -6.70 -10.40 -4.16
N ASP A 66 -7.21 -9.39 -4.88
CA ASP A 66 -6.44 -8.25 -5.42
C ASP A 66 -5.59 -7.51 -4.35
N GLN A 67 -5.88 -7.71 -3.06
CA GLN A 67 -5.09 -7.16 -1.95
C GLN A 67 -4.19 -8.20 -1.30
N ILE A 68 -4.70 -9.40 -0.99
CA ILE A 68 -3.97 -10.39 -0.18
C ILE A 68 -2.92 -11.17 -0.96
N LEU A 69 -3.10 -11.38 -2.27
CA LEU A 69 -2.17 -12.21 -3.06
C LEU A 69 -0.96 -11.43 -3.58
N TRP A 70 -0.82 -10.15 -3.24
CA TRP A 70 0.25 -9.30 -3.73
C TRP A 70 0.97 -8.61 -2.57
N THR A 71 2.27 -8.85 -2.46
CA THR A 71 3.12 -8.17 -1.50
C THR A 71 3.53 -6.83 -2.09
N GLU A 72 3.08 -5.71 -1.50
CA GLU A 72 3.49 -4.39 -1.96
C GLU A 72 4.97 -4.14 -1.59
N PRO A 73 5.92 -4.00 -2.56
CA PRO A 73 7.25 -3.53 -2.23
C PRO A 73 7.10 -2.11 -1.70
N GLY A 74 7.61 -1.83 -0.50
CA GLY A 74 7.53 -0.52 0.15
C GLY A 74 8.23 0.57 -0.68
N GLY A 75 7.57 1.08 -1.72
CA GLY A 75 8.19 2.00 -2.67
C GLY A 75 7.61 2.08 -4.08
N GLY A 76 6.32 1.83 -4.33
CA GLY A 76 5.73 2.23 -5.61
C GLY A 76 5.71 1.19 -6.73
N GLY A 77 6.06 -0.07 -6.47
CA GLY A 77 6.00 -1.15 -7.47
C GLY A 77 4.63 -1.82 -7.54
N SER A 78 4.29 -2.42 -8.70
CA SER A 78 3.25 -3.45 -8.77
C SER A 78 3.72 -4.62 -7.90
N GLY A 79 2.96 -4.95 -6.86
CA GLY A 79 3.35 -5.96 -5.87
C GLY A 79 3.80 -7.29 -6.47
N ASP A 80 4.67 -8.01 -5.77
CA ASP A 80 5.05 -9.37 -6.16
C ASP A 80 3.95 -10.34 -5.73
N PHE A 81 3.57 -11.27 -6.59
CA PHE A 81 2.57 -12.28 -6.27
C PHE A 81 3.07 -13.21 -5.15
N ASP A 82 2.23 -13.45 -4.15
CA ASP A 82 2.51 -14.35 -3.04
C ASP A 82 1.71 -15.67 -3.18
N PRO A 83 2.34 -16.76 -3.68
CA PRO A 83 1.67 -18.05 -3.79
C PRO A 83 1.33 -18.67 -2.42
N ALA A 84 2.03 -18.30 -1.34
CA ALA A 84 1.70 -18.80 -0.01
C ALA A 84 0.36 -18.23 0.48
N ALA A 85 0.10 -16.94 0.23
CA ALA A 85 -1.19 -16.33 0.53
C ALA A 85 -2.34 -16.99 -0.25
N PHE A 86 -2.10 -17.38 -1.50
CA PHE A 86 -3.09 -18.12 -2.30
C PHE A 86 -3.41 -19.49 -1.71
N MET A 87 -2.39 -20.25 -1.29
CA MET A 87 -2.60 -21.57 -0.68
C MET A 87 -3.37 -21.47 0.65
N VAL A 88 -3.06 -20.47 1.48
CA VAL A 88 -3.82 -20.20 2.71
C VAL A 88 -5.28 -19.87 2.36
N TRP A 89 -5.53 -19.06 1.35
CA TRP A 89 -6.89 -18.76 0.89
C TRP A 89 -7.64 -20.02 0.41
N LEU A 90 -6.97 -20.94 -0.29
CA LEU A 90 -7.56 -22.23 -0.67
C LEU A 90 -7.95 -23.06 0.55
N GLU A 91 -7.07 -23.20 1.55
CA GLU A 91 -7.35 -23.93 2.79
C GLU A 91 -8.60 -23.39 3.49
N ILE A 92 -8.70 -22.07 3.62
CA ILE A 92 -9.85 -21.41 4.26
C ILE A 92 -11.13 -21.59 3.44
N SER A 93 -11.03 -21.55 2.12
CA SER A 93 -12.18 -21.73 1.23
C SER A 93 -12.66 -23.18 1.23
N LEU A 94 -11.75 -24.15 1.33
CA LEU A 94 -12.07 -25.58 1.53
C LEU A 94 -12.78 -25.81 2.87
N ASP A 95 -12.36 -25.12 3.94
CA ASP A 95 -13.04 -25.16 5.24
C ASP A 95 -14.50 -24.63 5.16
N ALA A 96 -14.78 -23.71 4.22
CA ALA A 96 -16.15 -23.26 3.92
C ALA A 96 -16.93 -24.25 3.04
N GLY A 97 -16.23 -25.06 2.24
CA GLY A 97 -16.77 -26.21 1.51
C GLY A 97 -16.22 -26.33 0.08
N GLU A 98 -16.05 -27.56 -0.40
CA GLU A 98 -15.52 -27.86 -1.75
C GLU A 98 -16.38 -27.23 -2.87
N VAL A 99 -17.71 -27.30 -2.75
CA VAL A 99 -18.63 -26.70 -3.72
C VAL A 99 -18.46 -25.18 -3.79
N PHE A 100 -18.36 -24.53 -2.62
CA PHE A 100 -18.15 -23.08 -2.54
C PHE A 100 -16.83 -22.68 -3.20
N LEU A 101 -15.75 -23.40 -2.91
CA LEU A 101 -14.46 -23.12 -3.54
C LEU A 101 -14.52 -23.29 -5.07
N ALA A 102 -15.12 -24.38 -5.55
CA ALA A 102 -15.20 -24.65 -6.98
C ALA A 102 -16.03 -23.59 -7.73
N GLU A 103 -17.19 -23.19 -7.17
CA GLU A 103 -18.01 -22.11 -7.70
C GLU A 103 -17.25 -20.79 -7.71
N THR A 104 -16.53 -20.48 -6.63
CA THR A 104 -15.72 -19.26 -6.51
C THR A 104 -14.61 -19.25 -7.55
N LEU A 105 -13.86 -20.34 -7.71
CA LEU A 105 -12.78 -20.45 -8.71
C LEU A 105 -13.32 -20.30 -10.14
N ALA A 106 -14.49 -20.87 -10.44
CA ALA A 106 -15.14 -20.74 -11.74
C ALA A 106 -15.65 -19.31 -12.03
N ALA A 107 -15.96 -18.53 -10.98
CA ALA A 107 -16.38 -17.13 -11.11
C ALA A 107 -15.21 -16.14 -11.26
N LEU A 108 -13.98 -16.53 -10.87
CA LEU A 108 -12.79 -15.70 -11.02
C LEU A 108 -12.34 -15.58 -12.49
N PRO A 109 -11.60 -14.53 -12.85
CA PRO A 109 -10.99 -14.42 -14.18
C PRO A 109 -10.08 -15.63 -14.46
N GLY A 110 -10.31 -16.33 -15.58
CA GLY A 110 -9.55 -17.54 -15.93
C GLY A 110 -8.04 -17.35 -15.93
N ASP A 111 -7.55 -16.23 -16.46
CA ASP A 111 -6.11 -15.89 -16.47
C ASP A 111 -5.52 -15.78 -15.06
N LEU A 112 -6.28 -15.23 -14.10
CA LEU A 112 -5.87 -15.18 -12.70
C LEU A 112 -5.77 -16.60 -12.13
N VAL A 113 -6.77 -17.45 -12.38
CA VAL A 113 -6.79 -18.83 -11.88
C VAL A 113 -5.61 -19.64 -12.45
N VAL A 114 -5.42 -19.59 -13.77
CA VAL A 114 -4.28 -20.23 -14.45
C VAL A 114 -2.96 -19.74 -13.87
N PHE A 115 -2.78 -18.42 -13.74
CA PHE A 115 -1.59 -17.83 -13.16
C PHE A 115 -1.34 -18.33 -11.73
N THR A 116 -2.37 -18.30 -10.87
CA THR A 116 -2.23 -18.74 -9.47
C THR A 116 -1.86 -20.22 -9.34
N PHE A 117 -2.49 -21.11 -10.13
CA PHE A 117 -2.17 -22.53 -10.09
C PHE A 117 -0.77 -22.81 -10.66
N HIS A 118 -0.37 -22.12 -11.73
CA HIS A 118 0.98 -22.25 -12.29
C HIS A 118 2.08 -21.81 -11.31
N GLN A 119 1.80 -20.84 -10.43
CA GLN A 119 2.73 -20.43 -9.36
C GLN A 119 2.85 -21.48 -8.22
N CYS A 120 1.83 -22.32 -8.04
CA CYS A 120 1.79 -23.36 -7.00
C CYS A 120 2.30 -24.72 -7.51
N VAL A 121 2.02 -25.08 -8.76
CA VAL A 121 2.25 -26.42 -9.32
C VAL A 121 2.78 -26.30 -10.75
N ALA A 122 3.78 -27.11 -11.06
CA ALA A 122 4.23 -27.35 -12.42
C ALA A 122 3.39 -28.49 -13.02
N VAL A 123 2.80 -28.26 -14.19
CA VAL A 123 1.97 -29.26 -14.87
C VAL A 123 2.74 -29.77 -16.08
N LEU A 124 2.86 -31.08 -16.21
CA LEU A 124 3.57 -31.75 -17.29
C LEU A 124 2.60 -32.70 -18.00
N GLU A 125 2.70 -32.83 -19.32
CA GLU A 125 1.99 -33.87 -20.04
C GLU A 125 2.69 -35.21 -19.84
N PHE A 126 1.95 -36.23 -19.42
CA PHE A 126 2.49 -37.54 -19.08
C PHE A 126 3.25 -38.18 -20.24
N ASP A 127 2.69 -38.13 -21.45
CA ASP A 127 3.34 -38.71 -22.64
C ASP A 127 4.67 -38.01 -22.96
N ARG A 128 4.70 -36.68 -22.86
CA ARG A 128 5.92 -35.89 -23.07
C ARG A 128 6.98 -36.20 -22.02
N LEU A 129 6.57 -36.27 -20.75
CA LEU A 129 7.46 -36.64 -19.65
C LEU A 129 8.02 -38.04 -19.82
N GLN A 130 7.20 -39.01 -20.27
CA GLN A 130 7.68 -40.36 -20.55
C GLN A 130 8.72 -40.38 -21.67
N ASP A 131 8.51 -39.61 -22.74
CA ASP A 131 9.46 -39.52 -23.84
C ASP A 131 10.77 -38.88 -23.41
N GLU A 132 10.72 -37.83 -22.60
CA GLU A 132 11.92 -37.18 -22.01
C GLU A 132 12.67 -38.14 -21.08
N ILE A 133 11.98 -38.86 -20.18
CA ILE A 133 12.59 -39.84 -19.28
C ILE A 133 13.21 -41.01 -20.08
N ARG A 134 12.58 -41.47 -21.16
CA ARG A 134 13.13 -42.53 -22.01
C ARG A 134 14.34 -42.09 -22.83
N ALA A 135 14.42 -40.80 -23.16
CA ALA A 135 15.52 -40.22 -23.92
C ALA A 135 16.75 -39.93 -23.05
N ASP A 136 16.56 -39.83 -21.72
CA ASP A 136 17.64 -39.61 -20.75
C ASP A 136 18.28 -40.92 -20.29
N ASP A 137 19.60 -41.01 -20.42
CA ASP A 137 20.39 -42.17 -19.96
C ASP A 137 20.33 -42.34 -18.43
N ASP A 138 19.96 -41.28 -17.68
CA ASP A 138 19.81 -41.24 -16.21
C ASP A 138 18.34 -41.32 -15.73
N SER A 139 17.45 -41.94 -16.51
CA SER A 139 16.01 -42.10 -16.24
C SER A 139 15.64 -42.52 -14.80
N ASP A 140 16.40 -43.43 -14.16
CA ASP A 140 16.18 -43.88 -12.79
C ASP A 140 16.33 -42.73 -11.75
N MET A 141 17.22 -41.79 -12.01
CA MET A 141 17.43 -40.63 -11.13
C MET A 141 16.31 -39.61 -11.27
N ALA A 142 15.83 -39.38 -12.50
CA ALA A 142 14.69 -38.51 -12.77
C ALA A 142 13.40 -39.05 -12.13
N LEU A 143 13.13 -40.35 -12.27
CA LEU A 143 11.97 -40.99 -11.66
C LEU A 143 11.99 -40.86 -10.12
N LYS A 144 13.15 -41.11 -9.52
CA LYS A 144 13.33 -40.99 -8.06
C LYS A 144 13.20 -39.54 -7.56
N ALA A 145 13.65 -38.57 -8.35
CA ALA A 145 13.46 -37.15 -8.04
C ALA A 145 11.97 -36.76 -8.09
N LEU A 146 11.24 -37.27 -9.08
CA LEU A 146 9.80 -37.05 -9.22
C LEU A 146 9.04 -37.67 -8.03
N GLU A 147 9.31 -38.94 -7.69
CA GLU A 147 8.75 -39.60 -6.51
C GLU A 147 9.05 -38.82 -5.21
N SER A 148 10.27 -38.29 -5.07
CA SER A 148 10.66 -37.49 -3.90
C SER A 148 9.95 -36.13 -3.85
N ALA A 149 9.53 -35.59 -5.00
CA ALA A 149 8.81 -34.34 -5.10
C ALA A 149 7.31 -34.47 -4.80
N GLY A 150 6.78 -35.69 -4.68
CA GLY A 150 5.37 -35.93 -4.35
C GLY A 150 4.42 -35.56 -5.50
N PHE A 151 4.77 -35.95 -6.73
CA PHE A 151 3.90 -35.71 -7.88
C PHE A 151 2.56 -36.44 -7.78
N GLN A 152 1.54 -35.89 -8.45
CA GLN A 152 0.23 -36.50 -8.56
C GLN A 152 -0.21 -36.57 -10.02
N GLU A 153 -0.85 -37.67 -10.40
CA GLU A 153 -1.38 -37.87 -11.75
C GLU A 153 -2.87 -37.51 -11.79
N ILE A 154 -3.26 -36.69 -12.75
CA ILE A 154 -4.66 -36.36 -13.07
C ILE A 154 -4.81 -36.54 -14.58
N GLU A 155 -5.45 -37.62 -14.99
CA GLU A 155 -5.61 -38.00 -16.40
C GLU A 155 -4.27 -38.05 -17.15
N GLU A 156 -4.11 -37.28 -18.23
CA GLU A 156 -2.87 -37.13 -19.00
C GLU A 156 -1.85 -36.16 -18.38
N PHE A 157 -2.14 -35.56 -17.21
CA PHE A 157 -1.28 -34.57 -16.59
C PHE A 157 -0.56 -35.10 -15.34
N VAL A 158 0.70 -34.72 -15.21
CA VAL A 158 1.53 -34.93 -14.02
C VAL A 158 1.73 -33.59 -13.34
N LEU A 159 1.29 -33.50 -12.09
CA LEU A 159 1.33 -32.31 -11.27
C LEU A 159 2.49 -32.43 -10.29
N VAL A 160 3.45 -31.52 -10.39
CA VAL A 160 4.61 -31.45 -9.49
C VAL A 160 4.52 -30.17 -8.66
N PRO A 161 4.37 -30.27 -7.33
CA PRO A 161 4.26 -29.08 -6.50
C PRO A 161 5.55 -28.26 -6.55
N ARG A 162 5.43 -26.94 -6.75
CA ARG A 162 6.60 -26.03 -6.72
C ARG A 162 7.05 -25.74 -5.29
N ARG A 163 6.20 -26.00 -4.30
CA ARG A 163 6.45 -25.82 -2.85
C ARG A 163 5.77 -26.97 -2.10
N ALA A 164 6.35 -27.42 -0.99
CA ALA A 164 5.81 -28.54 -0.21
C ALA A 164 4.64 -28.14 0.72
N GLU A 165 4.57 -26.88 1.12
CA GLU A 165 3.51 -26.36 1.99
C GLU A 165 2.23 -26.10 1.18
N GLY A 166 1.06 -26.45 1.70
CA GLY A 166 -0.24 -26.16 1.07
C GLY A 166 -0.63 -27.03 -0.12
N VAL A 167 0.18 -28.04 -0.48
CA VAL A 167 -0.07 -28.91 -1.65
C VAL A 167 -1.41 -29.64 -1.55
N ASP A 168 -1.75 -30.13 -0.36
CA ASP A 168 -3.02 -30.84 -0.14
C ASP A 168 -4.23 -29.96 -0.50
N ALA A 169 -4.18 -28.66 -0.17
CA ALA A 169 -5.24 -27.71 -0.49
C ALA A 169 -5.35 -27.46 -2.00
N VAL A 170 -4.22 -27.37 -2.69
CA VAL A 170 -4.20 -27.23 -4.15
C VAL A 170 -4.79 -28.47 -4.82
N MET A 171 -4.42 -29.67 -4.38
CA MET A 171 -4.94 -30.91 -4.95
C MET A 171 -6.44 -31.07 -4.68
N GLN A 172 -6.90 -30.76 -3.46
CA GLN A 172 -8.32 -30.76 -3.14
C GLN A 172 -9.10 -29.72 -3.97
N ALA A 173 -8.53 -28.54 -4.19
CA ALA A 173 -9.15 -27.51 -5.03
C ALA A 173 -9.34 -27.99 -6.49
N LEU A 174 -8.33 -28.65 -7.07
CA LEU A 174 -8.42 -29.21 -8.42
C LEU A 174 -9.46 -30.33 -8.51
N LEU A 175 -9.54 -31.21 -7.51
CA LEU A 175 -10.56 -32.26 -7.44
C LEU A 175 -11.98 -31.68 -7.28
N ALA A 176 -12.15 -30.66 -6.45
CA ALA A 176 -13.42 -29.96 -6.31
C ALA A 176 -13.84 -29.30 -7.63
N LEU A 177 -12.89 -28.72 -8.35
CA LEU A 177 -13.12 -28.11 -9.66
C LEU A 177 -13.48 -29.15 -10.72
N ASP A 178 -12.83 -30.33 -10.72
CA ASP A 178 -13.16 -31.45 -11.61
C ASP A 178 -14.62 -31.86 -11.49
N GLN A 179 -15.09 -32.00 -10.24
CA GLN A 179 -16.47 -32.39 -9.94
C GLN A 179 -17.48 -31.32 -10.34
N HIS A 180 -17.11 -30.04 -10.30
CA HIS A 180 -17.97 -28.92 -10.61
C HIS A 180 -18.01 -28.60 -12.11
N ASP A 181 -16.83 -28.43 -12.72
CA ASP A 181 -16.63 -28.13 -14.14
C ASP A 181 -15.30 -28.73 -14.63
N HIS A 182 -15.35 -30.01 -15.01
CA HIS A 182 -14.25 -30.74 -15.63
C HIS A 182 -13.67 -30.02 -16.87
N GLY A 183 -14.51 -29.35 -17.66
CA GLY A 183 -14.06 -28.65 -18.86
C GLY A 183 -13.18 -27.44 -18.53
N PHE A 184 -13.54 -26.69 -17.49
CA PHE A 184 -12.75 -25.59 -16.99
C PHE A 184 -11.44 -26.05 -16.34
N LEU A 185 -11.47 -27.12 -15.54
CA LEU A 185 -10.25 -27.74 -14.99
C LEU A 185 -9.27 -28.11 -16.11
N ARG A 186 -9.76 -28.79 -17.15
CA ARG A 186 -8.94 -29.21 -18.29
C ARG A 186 -8.27 -28.01 -18.97
N GLN A 187 -9.00 -26.92 -19.19
CA GLN A 187 -8.44 -25.68 -19.75
C GLN A 187 -7.33 -25.09 -18.88
N ILE A 188 -7.49 -25.14 -17.55
CA ILE A 188 -6.47 -24.69 -16.60
C ILE A 188 -5.21 -25.56 -16.70
N LEU A 189 -5.36 -26.89 -16.66
CA LEU A 189 -4.25 -27.82 -16.73
C LEU A 189 -3.50 -27.73 -18.06
N GLU A 190 -4.21 -27.66 -19.19
CA GLU A 190 -3.62 -27.45 -20.53
C GLU A 190 -2.85 -26.12 -20.60
N SER A 191 -3.38 -25.07 -19.99
CA SER A 191 -2.70 -23.76 -19.97
C SER A 191 -1.48 -23.77 -19.07
N CYS A 192 -1.57 -24.37 -17.87
CA CYS A 192 -0.43 -24.53 -16.98
C CYS A 192 0.67 -25.40 -17.60
N ALA A 193 0.30 -26.47 -18.33
CA ALA A 193 1.23 -27.34 -19.02
C ALA A 193 2.03 -26.60 -20.10
N ARG A 194 1.36 -25.75 -20.91
CA ARG A 194 2.05 -24.88 -21.88
C ARG A 194 3.03 -23.93 -21.20
N LEU A 195 2.62 -23.30 -20.09
CA LEU A 195 3.47 -22.37 -19.35
C LEU A 195 4.68 -23.08 -18.71
N THR A 196 4.48 -24.26 -18.11
CA THR A 196 5.57 -25.07 -17.54
C THR A 196 6.53 -25.55 -18.62
N ALA A 197 6.03 -25.95 -19.80
CA ALA A 197 6.88 -26.30 -20.92
C ALA A 197 7.73 -25.11 -21.41
N ALA A 198 7.16 -23.91 -21.44
CA ALA A 198 7.88 -22.68 -21.81
C ALA A 198 8.95 -22.28 -20.77
N ASP A 199 8.71 -22.53 -19.48
CA ASP A 199 9.70 -22.31 -18.42
C ASP A 199 10.90 -23.26 -18.49
N LEU A 200 10.68 -24.49 -18.98
CA LEU A 200 11.72 -25.52 -19.08
C LEU A 200 12.58 -25.40 -20.34
N ASP A 201 12.08 -24.73 -21.37
CA ASP A 201 12.84 -24.47 -22.59
C ASP A 201 13.82 -23.31 -22.33
N ASP A 202 15.10 -23.64 -22.08
CA ASP A 202 16.23 -22.72 -21.80
C ASP A 202 16.55 -21.81 -23.01
N GLY A 203 15.58 -20.99 -23.42
CA GLY A 203 15.63 -20.11 -24.58
C GLY A 203 16.73 -19.06 -24.45
N THR A 204 17.88 -19.34 -25.04
CA THR A 204 19.01 -18.41 -25.20
C THR A 204 18.79 -17.40 -26.33
N ASP A 205 17.62 -16.74 -26.41
CA ASP A 205 17.39 -15.49 -27.17
C ASP A 205 16.00 -14.90 -26.83
N LEU A 206 15.58 -13.82 -27.49
CA LEU A 206 14.31 -13.05 -27.40
C LEU A 206 13.02 -13.77 -26.92
N THR A 207 12.89 -15.09 -27.08
CA THR A 207 11.84 -15.92 -26.48
C THR A 207 11.82 -15.85 -24.95
N ALA A 208 12.96 -15.66 -24.27
CA ALA A 208 12.99 -15.41 -22.82
C ALA A 208 12.36 -14.06 -22.41
N LEU A 209 12.32 -13.07 -23.31
CA LEU A 209 11.64 -11.78 -23.09
C LEU A 209 10.14 -11.83 -23.40
N LEU A 210 9.69 -12.86 -24.12
CA LEU A 210 8.29 -13.12 -24.49
C LEU A 210 7.82 -14.47 -23.89
N ASN A 211 8.34 -14.89 -22.74
CA ASN A 211 7.84 -16.09 -22.07
C ASN A 211 6.35 -15.86 -21.74
N ASP A 212 5.49 -16.77 -22.18
CA ASP A 212 4.05 -16.75 -21.95
C ASP A 212 3.70 -16.57 -20.46
N ALA A 213 4.52 -17.13 -19.55
CA ALA A 213 4.34 -16.98 -18.11
C ALA A 213 4.55 -15.54 -17.63
N ARG A 214 5.55 -14.84 -18.20
CA ARG A 214 5.82 -13.44 -17.87
C ARG A 214 4.75 -12.51 -18.45
N THR A 215 4.29 -12.78 -19.67
CA THR A 215 3.19 -12.03 -20.29
C THR A 215 1.91 -12.19 -19.48
N LEU A 216 1.54 -13.42 -19.12
CA LEU A 216 0.39 -13.70 -18.26
C LEU A 216 0.51 -12.98 -16.90
N ALA A 217 1.69 -13.01 -16.27
CA ALA A 217 1.91 -12.30 -15.02
C ALA A 217 1.69 -10.78 -15.15
N MET A 218 2.15 -10.18 -16.25
CA MET A 218 1.93 -8.76 -16.55
C MET A 218 0.46 -8.44 -16.82
N ASP A 219 -0.24 -9.31 -17.56
CA ASP A 219 -1.66 -9.13 -17.88
C ASP A 219 -2.54 -9.26 -16.63
N VAL A 220 -2.28 -10.25 -15.78
CA VAL A 220 -2.97 -10.42 -14.49
C VAL A 220 -2.72 -9.23 -13.56
N ALA A 221 -1.47 -8.77 -13.46
CA ALA A 221 -1.12 -7.59 -12.67
C ALA A 221 -1.76 -6.30 -13.22
N GLY A 222 -1.82 -6.16 -14.55
CA GLY A 222 -2.47 -5.03 -15.22
C GLY A 222 -3.98 -5.02 -15.01
N ALA A 223 -4.65 -6.15 -15.22
CA ALA A 223 -6.10 -6.28 -15.00
C ALA A 223 -6.48 -6.02 -13.53
N ARG A 224 -5.64 -6.46 -12.59
CA ARG A 224 -5.77 -6.11 -11.17
C ARG A 224 -5.68 -4.61 -10.95
N GLU A 225 -4.69 -3.94 -11.55
CA GLU A 225 -4.52 -2.50 -11.39
C GLU A 225 -5.70 -1.73 -11.98
N ASP A 226 -6.24 -2.15 -13.12
CA ASP A 226 -7.44 -1.54 -13.72
C ASP A 226 -8.66 -1.67 -12.81
N ARG A 227 -8.85 -2.83 -12.16
CA ARG A 227 -9.93 -3.02 -11.16
C ARG A 227 -9.73 -2.16 -9.93
N ARG A 228 -8.50 -2.08 -9.41
CA ARG A 228 -8.14 -1.23 -8.27
C ARG A 228 -8.36 0.25 -8.60
N ASP A 229 -7.91 0.71 -9.76
CA ASP A 229 -8.16 2.07 -10.25
C ASP A 229 -9.66 2.36 -10.35
N ALA A 230 -10.47 1.42 -10.87
CA ALA A 230 -11.93 1.57 -10.94
C ALA A 230 -12.60 1.66 -9.56
N ALA A 231 -12.03 0.99 -8.55
CA ALA A 231 -12.45 1.09 -7.14
C ALA A 231 -11.91 2.34 -6.43
N GLY A 232 -11.13 3.19 -7.10
CA GLY A 232 -10.59 4.44 -6.56
C GLY A 232 -9.26 4.30 -5.82
N PHE A 233 -8.57 3.16 -5.99
CA PHE A 233 -7.16 3.04 -5.61
C PHE A 233 -6.29 3.79 -6.61
N VAL A 234 -5.05 4.05 -6.22
CA VAL A 234 -4.05 4.68 -7.09
C VAL A 234 -2.87 3.74 -7.21
N ALA A 235 -2.52 3.37 -8.45
CA ALA A 235 -1.35 2.55 -8.69
C ALA A 235 -0.10 3.13 -8.01
N PRO A 236 0.73 2.32 -7.34
CA PRO A 236 1.94 2.79 -6.66
C PRO A 236 2.89 3.57 -7.59
N SER A 237 3.01 3.16 -8.85
CA SER A 237 3.80 3.84 -9.88
C SER A 237 3.22 5.20 -10.29
N LYS A 238 1.89 5.28 -10.41
CA LYS A 238 1.14 6.52 -10.65
C LYS A 238 1.33 7.49 -9.50
N ALA A 239 1.18 7.03 -8.26
CA ALA A 239 1.37 7.82 -7.06
C ALA A 239 2.81 8.35 -6.93
N ALA A 240 3.82 7.50 -7.17
CA ALA A 240 5.23 7.91 -7.14
C ALA A 240 5.54 8.99 -8.20
N ALA A 241 5.01 8.84 -9.41
CA ALA A 241 5.16 9.83 -10.48
C ALA A 241 4.47 11.16 -10.15
N TYR A 242 3.26 11.13 -9.58
CA TYR A 242 2.60 12.34 -9.08
C TYR A 242 3.42 13.01 -7.97
N LEU A 243 3.93 12.25 -6.98
CA LEU A 243 4.72 12.83 -5.89
C LEU A 243 6.03 13.45 -6.37
N LYS A 244 6.68 12.82 -7.35
CA LYS A 244 7.85 13.41 -8.02
C LYS A 244 7.47 14.74 -8.69
N PHE A 245 6.42 14.72 -9.49
CA PHE A 245 5.92 15.92 -10.16
C PHE A 245 5.57 17.05 -9.18
N ALA A 246 4.87 16.72 -8.10
CA ALA A 246 4.44 17.70 -7.10
C ALA A 246 5.61 18.32 -6.33
N ARG A 247 6.72 17.59 -6.15
CA ARG A 247 7.96 18.12 -5.53
C ARG A 247 8.71 19.08 -6.45
N ASP A 248 8.64 18.85 -7.76
CA ASP A 248 9.31 19.67 -8.77
C ASP A 248 8.50 20.93 -9.15
N ALA A 249 7.34 21.15 -8.52
CA ALA A 249 6.50 22.30 -8.82
C ALA A 249 7.25 23.62 -8.56
N ASP A 250 7.28 24.50 -9.56
CA ASP A 250 8.02 25.75 -9.48
C ASP A 250 7.35 26.73 -8.50
N LEU A 251 7.90 26.77 -7.28
CA LEU A 251 7.50 27.70 -6.23
C LEU A 251 7.64 29.18 -6.62
N ARG A 252 8.32 29.50 -7.73
CA ARG A 252 8.50 30.87 -8.26
C ARG A 252 7.62 31.17 -9.47
N ALA A 253 6.88 30.21 -9.99
CA ALA A 253 5.96 30.42 -11.12
C ALA A 253 4.92 31.52 -10.80
N SER A 254 4.52 32.30 -11.80
CA SER A 254 3.51 33.37 -11.62
C SER A 254 2.14 32.84 -11.23
N ASP A 255 1.80 31.62 -11.67
CA ASP A 255 0.62 30.87 -11.22
C ASP A 255 1.06 29.45 -10.80
N PRO A 256 1.41 29.24 -9.52
CA PRO A 256 1.81 27.93 -9.01
C PRO A 256 0.62 26.96 -8.88
N LEU A 257 -0.61 27.45 -9.05
CA LEU A 257 -1.83 26.64 -9.00
C LEU A 257 -2.33 26.25 -10.39
N ALA A 258 -1.63 26.65 -11.46
CA ALA A 258 -1.99 26.27 -12.82
C ALA A 258 -2.08 24.74 -12.90
N ALA A 259 -3.25 24.25 -13.33
CA ALA A 259 -3.49 22.84 -13.53
C ALA A 259 -2.69 22.38 -14.75
N GLU A 260 -1.72 21.51 -14.54
CA GLU A 260 -0.95 20.93 -15.63
C GLU A 260 -1.66 19.68 -16.15
N ALA A 261 -1.49 19.39 -17.45
CA ALA A 261 -2.15 18.28 -18.14
C ALA A 261 -1.96 16.92 -17.44
N LEU A 262 -0.84 16.74 -16.73
CA LEU A 262 -0.56 15.55 -15.93
C LEU A 262 -1.53 15.42 -14.74
N THR A 263 -1.75 16.48 -13.96
CA THR A 263 -2.74 16.48 -12.86
C THR A 263 -4.13 16.13 -13.36
N ALA A 264 -4.54 16.66 -14.53
CA ALA A 264 -5.84 16.34 -15.12
C ALA A 264 -5.97 14.86 -15.57
N LEU A 265 -4.85 14.20 -15.91
CA LEU A 265 -4.82 12.76 -16.21
C LEU A 265 -4.86 11.89 -14.93
N TYR A 266 -4.29 12.36 -13.82
CA TYR A 266 -4.33 11.66 -12.52
C TYR A 266 -5.71 11.74 -11.87
N PHE A 267 -6.31 12.93 -11.85
CA PHE A 267 -7.65 13.16 -11.30
C PHE A 267 -8.72 12.99 -12.36
N ARG A 268 -8.47 12.17 -13.39
CA ARG A 268 -9.43 11.88 -14.45
C ARG A 268 -10.57 11.06 -13.84
N ARG A 269 -11.49 11.77 -13.21
CA ARG A 269 -12.69 11.23 -12.56
C ARG A 269 -13.46 10.43 -13.61
N PRO A 270 -13.61 9.10 -13.49
CA PRO A 270 -14.87 8.54 -13.95
C PRO A 270 -15.98 9.29 -13.21
N PRO A 271 -17.12 9.63 -13.85
CA PRO A 271 -18.26 10.07 -13.08
C PRO A 271 -18.50 8.96 -12.06
N ARG A 272 -18.31 9.23 -10.77
CA ARG A 272 -18.86 8.38 -9.73
C ARG A 272 -20.37 8.46 -9.96
N SER A 273 -20.91 7.58 -10.80
CA SER A 273 -22.35 7.37 -10.96
C SER A 273 -22.88 6.59 -9.77
N VAL A 274 -22.32 6.81 -8.59
CA VAL A 274 -23.06 6.61 -7.37
C VAL A 274 -23.64 7.98 -7.08
N THR A 275 -24.80 8.26 -7.67
CA THR A 275 -25.76 9.11 -6.98
C THR A 275 -25.99 8.39 -5.66
N MET A 276 -25.16 8.68 -4.66
CA MET A 276 -25.27 8.10 -3.33
C MET A 276 -26.60 8.59 -2.82
N THR A 277 -27.62 7.76 -2.99
CA THR A 277 -28.90 8.00 -2.35
C THR A 277 -28.63 8.11 -0.85
N PRO A 278 -29.34 8.98 -0.11
CA PRO A 278 -29.20 9.09 1.34
C PRO A 278 -29.28 7.74 2.06
N ARG A 279 -29.94 6.75 1.44
CA ARG A 279 -30.04 5.37 1.87
C ARG A 279 -28.70 4.61 1.84
N TYR A 280 -27.83 4.85 0.86
CA TYR A 280 -26.50 4.25 0.76
C TYR A 280 -25.52 4.84 1.81
N ARG A 281 -25.59 6.16 2.09
CA ARG A 281 -24.82 6.78 3.20
C ARG A 281 -25.29 6.29 4.58
N ALA A 282 -26.60 6.13 4.77
CA ALA A 282 -27.16 5.58 6.01
C ALA A 282 -26.82 4.10 6.19
N GLY A 283 -26.85 3.32 5.10
CA GLY A 283 -26.43 1.91 5.06
C GLY A 283 -24.94 1.75 5.40
N MET A 284 -24.06 2.59 4.87
CA MET A 284 -22.62 2.54 5.18
C MET A 284 -22.31 2.91 6.64
N ALA A 285 -23.05 3.86 7.23
CA ALA A 285 -22.93 4.18 8.65
C ALA A 285 -23.44 3.03 9.52
N GLY A 286 -24.60 2.44 9.19
CA GLY A 286 -25.16 1.30 9.90
C GLY A 286 -24.30 0.02 9.80
N ALA A 287 -23.77 -0.28 8.62
CA ALA A 287 -22.87 -1.41 8.37
C ALA A 287 -21.51 -1.22 9.05
N ARG A 288 -20.95 0.00 9.04
CA ARG A 288 -19.76 0.32 9.83
C ARG A 288 -20.03 0.20 11.32
N ASP A 289 -21.15 0.67 11.83
CA ASP A 289 -21.49 0.57 13.24
C ASP A 289 -21.78 -0.88 13.65
N GLY A 290 -22.37 -1.68 12.77
CA GLY A 290 -22.58 -3.13 12.95
C GLY A 290 -21.24 -3.88 13.00
N LEU A 291 -20.36 -3.64 12.02
CA LEU A 291 -19.05 -4.28 11.93
C LEU A 291 -18.08 -3.81 13.03
N THR A 292 -18.10 -2.52 13.38
CA THR A 292 -17.32 -1.98 14.51
C THR A 292 -17.80 -2.57 15.83
N ARG A 293 -19.12 -2.76 16.01
CA ARG A 293 -19.67 -3.48 17.17
C ARG A 293 -19.28 -4.96 17.16
N LEU A 294 -19.24 -5.59 15.99
CA LEU A 294 -18.85 -6.99 15.80
C LEU A 294 -17.37 -7.20 16.17
N LEU A 295 -16.47 -6.36 15.65
CA LEU A 295 -15.04 -6.36 15.94
C LEU A 295 -14.73 -6.02 17.41
N ALA A 296 -15.51 -5.12 18.03
CA ALA A 296 -15.42 -4.80 19.45
C ALA A 296 -15.90 -5.96 20.35
N ARG A 297 -16.90 -6.73 19.92
CA ARG A 297 -17.48 -7.87 20.67
C ARG A 297 -16.65 -9.15 20.56
N ALA A 298 -15.91 -9.32 19.46
CA ALA A 298 -14.97 -10.43 19.23
C ALA A 298 -13.65 -10.32 20.02
N GLY A 299 -13.44 -9.24 20.78
CA GLY A 299 -12.37 -9.16 21.80
C GLY A 299 -10.94 -8.91 21.28
N GLY A 300 -10.78 -8.41 20.05
CA GLY A 300 -9.47 -8.25 19.41
C GLY A 300 -8.95 -6.83 19.15
N ILE A 301 -9.74 -5.77 19.40
CA ILE A 301 -9.31 -4.40 19.02
C ILE A 301 -9.45 -3.47 20.21
N GLY A 302 -8.32 -3.17 20.85
CA GLY A 302 -8.21 -2.02 21.74
C GLY A 302 -8.49 -0.74 20.97
N ASP A 303 -9.57 -0.05 21.35
CA ASP A 303 -9.96 1.36 21.10
C ASP A 303 -9.09 2.15 20.09
N ARG A 304 -9.02 1.69 18.83
CA ARG A 304 -8.58 2.49 17.69
C ARG A 304 -9.83 2.94 16.98
N ARG A 305 -10.46 3.99 17.54
CA ARG A 305 -11.63 4.67 16.98
C ARG A 305 -11.43 4.88 15.48
N GLY A 306 -12.26 4.21 14.68
CA GLY A 306 -12.29 4.33 13.24
C GLY A 306 -12.52 5.78 12.81
N THR A 307 -11.55 6.32 12.10
CA THR A 307 -11.58 7.61 11.42
C THR A 307 -12.50 7.52 10.20
N GLY A 308 -13.81 7.68 10.41
CA GLY A 308 -14.70 8.08 9.33
C GLY A 308 -14.34 9.47 8.79
N PRO A 309 -14.96 9.94 7.69
CA PRO A 309 -14.75 11.29 7.16
C PRO A 309 -15.04 12.41 8.18
N ALA A 310 -15.81 12.10 9.24
CA ALA A 310 -16.02 12.99 10.37
C ALA A 310 -14.75 13.25 11.21
N SER A 311 -13.74 12.38 11.17
CA SER A 311 -12.49 12.58 11.93
C SER A 311 -11.48 13.48 11.22
N VAL A 312 -11.70 13.84 9.95
CA VAL A 312 -10.93 14.90 9.27
C VAL A 312 -11.18 16.26 9.93
N ILE A 313 -12.31 16.41 10.62
CA ILE A 313 -12.74 17.63 11.29
C ILE A 313 -13.11 17.26 12.74
N GLY A 314 -12.11 17.06 13.60
CA GLY A 314 -12.33 16.68 14.98
C GLY A 314 -13.38 17.55 15.70
N GLU A 315 -14.49 16.94 16.08
CA GLU A 315 -15.39 17.42 17.12
C GLU A 315 -14.87 16.90 18.47
N GLY A 316 -13.87 17.58 19.02
CA GLY A 316 -13.29 17.20 20.31
C GLY A 316 -12.22 18.19 20.73
N GLU A 317 -12.52 18.94 21.79
CA GLU A 317 -11.73 20.04 22.39
C GLU A 317 -11.59 21.32 21.54
N LYS A 318 -11.75 22.48 22.19
CA LYS A 318 -11.67 23.82 21.57
C LYS A 318 -10.40 23.92 20.73
N PRO A 319 -10.49 24.02 19.39
CA PRO A 319 -9.30 23.97 18.56
C PRO A 319 -8.50 25.27 18.75
N PRO A 320 -7.15 25.20 18.73
CA PRO A 320 -6.33 26.39 18.49
C PRO A 320 -6.84 27.10 17.23
N ALA A 321 -6.69 28.43 17.17
CA ALA A 321 -7.22 29.28 16.09
C ALA A 321 -7.08 28.59 14.73
N ALA A 322 -8.21 28.13 14.19
CA ALA A 322 -8.22 27.22 13.06
C ALA A 322 -7.42 27.79 11.90
N GLY A 323 -6.52 26.99 11.33
CA GLY A 323 -5.61 27.38 10.24
C GLY A 323 -6.32 27.93 8.99
N PRO A 324 -5.57 28.56 8.08
CA PRO A 324 -6.11 29.14 6.85
C PRO A 324 -6.96 28.14 6.05
N ALA A 325 -6.55 26.87 5.95
CA ALA A 325 -7.27 25.86 5.19
C ALA A 325 -8.62 25.50 5.83
N ARG A 326 -8.64 25.26 7.15
CA ARG A 326 -9.90 25.03 7.90
C ARG A 326 -10.88 26.21 7.84
N ARG A 327 -10.38 27.45 7.75
CA ARG A 327 -11.24 28.63 7.55
C ARG A 327 -11.81 28.66 6.13
N ALA A 328 -10.98 28.37 5.12
CA ALA A 328 -11.42 28.32 3.73
C ALA A 328 -12.46 27.23 3.47
N LEU A 329 -12.25 26.00 3.96
CA LEU A 329 -13.21 24.90 3.83
C LEU A 329 -14.56 25.20 4.50
N ARG A 330 -14.55 25.80 5.70
CA ARG A 330 -15.80 26.22 6.37
C ARG A 330 -16.52 27.32 5.62
N SER A 331 -15.78 28.25 5.01
CA SER A 331 -16.39 29.24 4.13
C SER A 331 -17.05 28.58 2.92
N LEU A 332 -16.38 27.61 2.28
CA LEU A 332 -16.91 26.92 1.09
C LEU A 332 -18.19 26.14 1.37
N ALA A 333 -18.26 25.44 2.51
CA ALA A 333 -19.43 24.66 2.91
C ALA A 333 -20.72 25.51 2.94
N GLY A 334 -20.60 26.82 3.24
CA GLY A 334 -21.74 27.74 3.27
C GLY A 334 -21.99 28.54 1.98
N THR A 335 -21.09 28.50 1.00
CA THR A 335 -21.11 29.46 -0.13
C THR A 335 -21.44 28.84 -1.49
N VAL A 336 -20.87 27.66 -1.81
CA VAL A 336 -21.00 27.06 -3.15
C VAL A 336 -21.36 25.57 -3.03
N PRO A 337 -22.55 25.14 -3.49
CA PRO A 337 -22.93 23.73 -3.52
C PRO A 337 -21.91 22.86 -4.26
N GLY A 338 -21.54 21.73 -3.66
CA GLY A 338 -20.62 20.75 -4.25
C GLY A 338 -19.13 21.15 -4.25
N ALA A 339 -18.75 22.41 -4.01
CA ALA A 339 -17.34 22.81 -3.95
C ALA A 339 -16.61 22.20 -2.75
N TYR A 340 -17.29 22.14 -1.60
CA TYR A 340 -16.79 21.45 -0.42
C TYR A 340 -16.59 19.95 -0.66
N GLU A 341 -17.58 19.27 -1.27
CA GLU A 341 -17.49 17.84 -1.57
C GLU A 341 -16.33 17.53 -2.51
N ARG A 342 -16.15 18.34 -3.58
CA ARG A 342 -14.97 18.22 -4.46
C ARG A 342 -13.65 18.36 -3.70
N CYS A 343 -13.54 19.35 -2.80
CA CYS A 343 -12.31 19.52 -2.01
C CYS A 343 -12.04 18.31 -1.11
N VAL A 344 -13.09 17.75 -0.48
CA VAL A 344 -12.95 16.55 0.36
C VAL A 344 -12.53 15.35 -0.48
N ASP A 345 -13.12 15.16 -1.66
CA ASP A 345 -12.74 14.11 -2.60
C ASP A 345 -11.26 14.24 -3.00
N ASP A 346 -10.81 15.45 -3.36
CA ASP A 346 -9.40 15.68 -3.72
C ASP A 346 -8.46 15.31 -2.57
N LEU A 347 -8.82 15.63 -1.32
CA LEU A 347 -8.02 15.27 -0.14
C LEU A 347 -7.98 13.76 0.10
N ILE A 348 -9.06 13.03 -0.19
CA ILE A 348 -9.09 11.56 -0.11
C ILE A 348 -8.16 10.96 -1.17
N ASP A 349 -8.24 11.43 -2.41
CA ASP A 349 -7.39 10.95 -3.51
C ASP A 349 -5.91 11.20 -3.18
N LEU A 350 -5.58 12.34 -2.58
CA LEU A 350 -4.23 12.66 -2.10
C LEU A 350 -3.76 11.76 -0.95
N CYS A 351 -4.67 11.34 -0.06
CA CYS A 351 -4.33 10.37 0.98
C CYS A 351 -3.96 9.02 0.35
N ASN A 352 -4.74 8.56 -0.64
CA ASN A 352 -4.46 7.34 -1.38
C ASN A 352 -3.11 7.42 -2.10
N ILE A 353 -2.78 8.57 -2.70
CA ILE A 353 -1.47 8.83 -3.30
C ILE A 353 -0.34 8.69 -2.27
N LEU A 354 -0.48 9.24 -1.06
CA LEU A 354 0.57 9.08 -0.04
C LEU A 354 0.70 7.63 0.41
N VAL A 355 -0.41 6.93 0.63
CA VAL A 355 -0.42 5.52 1.05
C VAL A 355 0.28 4.64 0.01
N SER A 356 -0.03 4.83 -1.27
CA SER A 356 0.48 3.99 -2.35
C SER A 356 1.86 4.39 -2.86
N GLY A 357 2.24 5.67 -2.77
CA GLY A 357 3.44 6.20 -3.43
C GLY A 357 4.54 6.74 -2.51
N ALA A 358 4.26 7.00 -1.24
CA ALA A 358 5.23 7.54 -0.30
C ALA A 358 5.70 6.46 0.69
N THR A 359 6.89 6.68 1.25
CA THR A 359 7.36 5.92 2.41
C THR A 359 7.35 6.80 3.63
N TRP A 360 7.08 6.21 4.80
CA TRP A 360 7.24 6.88 6.08
C TRP A 360 8.12 6.03 6.96
N ARG A 361 9.22 6.62 7.43
CA ARG A 361 10.23 6.00 8.30
C ARG A 361 10.91 4.77 7.71
N GLY A 362 10.93 4.69 6.38
CA GLY A 362 11.49 3.56 5.65
C GLY A 362 10.52 2.38 5.48
N GLY A 363 9.23 2.56 5.81
CA GLY A 363 8.17 1.59 5.55
C GLY A 363 7.01 2.18 4.75
N VAL A 364 5.94 1.39 4.62
CA VAL A 364 4.67 1.80 4.00
C VAL A 364 4.07 2.98 4.75
N PHE A 365 3.47 3.92 4.02
CA PHE A 365 2.83 5.08 4.62
C PHE A 365 1.46 4.69 5.20
N PRO A 366 1.26 4.71 6.53
CA PRO A 366 0.01 4.24 7.09
C PRO A 366 -1.12 5.25 6.88
N ARG A 367 -2.36 4.77 6.69
CA ARG A 367 -3.53 5.61 6.35
C ARG A 367 -3.82 6.73 7.37
N PRO A 368 -3.79 6.51 8.70
CA PRO A 368 -4.04 7.58 9.66
C PRO A 368 -3.02 8.73 9.53
N GLU A 369 -1.76 8.38 9.36
CA GLU A 369 -0.67 9.33 9.13
C GLU A 369 -0.86 10.06 7.80
N ALA A 370 -1.35 9.40 6.75
CA ALA A 370 -1.58 10.02 5.45
C ALA A 370 -2.61 11.14 5.53
N ILE A 371 -3.69 10.94 6.29
CA ILE A 371 -4.72 11.97 6.53
C ILE A 371 -4.11 13.18 7.23
N LEU A 372 -3.28 12.95 8.26
CA LEU A 372 -2.61 14.02 9.00
C LEU A 372 -1.59 14.76 8.11
N ALA A 373 -0.85 14.04 7.29
CA ALA A 373 0.13 14.58 6.35
C ALA A 373 -0.55 15.45 5.28
N VAL A 374 -1.58 14.95 4.60
CA VAL A 374 -2.33 15.72 3.60
C VAL A 374 -2.95 16.97 4.22
N SER A 375 -3.53 16.86 5.42
CA SER A 375 -4.08 18.02 6.13
C SER A 375 -3.02 19.07 6.43
N ALA A 376 -1.83 18.65 6.88
CA ALA A 376 -0.72 19.56 7.18
C ALA A 376 -0.14 20.19 5.90
N LEU A 377 0.03 19.41 4.83
CA LEU A 377 0.43 19.89 3.52
C LEU A 377 -0.57 20.91 2.95
N PHE A 378 -1.87 20.66 3.15
CA PHE A 378 -2.91 21.58 2.71
C PHE A 378 -2.84 22.91 3.47
N GLU A 379 -2.66 22.88 4.79
CA GLU A 379 -2.46 24.09 5.61
C GLU A 379 -1.18 24.84 5.20
N LEU A 380 -0.06 24.14 5.04
CA LEU A 380 1.21 24.74 4.62
C LEU A 380 1.12 25.37 3.22
N GLY A 381 0.45 24.70 2.29
CA GLY A 381 0.22 25.21 0.94
C GLY A 381 -0.69 26.43 0.92
N MET A 382 -1.76 26.41 1.71
CA MET A 382 -2.66 27.55 1.87
C MET A 382 -1.95 28.77 2.48
N GLU A 383 -1.13 28.57 3.52
CA GLU A 383 -0.31 29.63 4.10
C GLU A 383 0.68 30.19 3.06
N THR A 384 1.39 29.30 2.34
CA THR A 384 2.33 29.69 1.28
C THR A 384 1.67 30.50 0.17
N PHE A 385 0.45 30.11 -0.23
CA PHE A 385 -0.32 30.85 -1.22
C PHE A 385 -0.72 32.23 -0.71
N ILE A 386 -1.24 32.32 0.51
CA ILE A 386 -1.69 33.57 1.11
C ILE A 386 -0.53 34.55 1.31
N ASP A 387 0.61 34.07 1.79
CA ASP A 387 1.82 34.88 1.96
C ASP A 387 2.28 35.50 0.64
N ARG A 388 2.10 34.78 -0.48
CA ARG A 388 2.61 35.18 -1.80
C ARG A 388 1.64 36.05 -2.59
N PHE A 389 0.36 35.70 -2.60
CA PHE A 389 -0.66 36.33 -3.46
C PHE A 389 -1.70 37.13 -2.67
N GLY A 390 -1.69 37.03 -1.34
CA GLY A 390 -2.65 37.69 -0.46
C GLY A 390 -3.96 36.91 -0.31
N GLY A 391 -5.09 37.62 -0.28
CA GLY A 391 -6.42 37.03 -0.12
C GLY A 391 -6.88 36.19 -1.32
N GLY A 392 -8.14 35.73 -1.28
CA GLY A 392 -8.75 35.02 -2.41
C GLY A 392 -8.55 33.51 -2.44
N ALA A 393 -7.86 32.93 -1.45
CA ALA A 393 -7.65 31.47 -1.38
C ALA A 393 -8.96 30.67 -1.44
N ALA A 394 -10.05 31.16 -0.83
CA ALA A 394 -11.37 30.50 -0.92
C ALA A 394 -11.95 30.48 -2.34
N HIS A 395 -11.69 31.51 -3.16
CA HIS A 395 -12.12 31.55 -4.56
C HIS A 395 -11.34 30.52 -5.39
N HIS A 396 -10.01 30.49 -5.23
CA HIS A 396 -9.17 29.50 -5.90
C HIS A 396 -9.48 28.07 -5.47
N LEU A 397 -9.75 27.84 -4.17
CA LEU A 397 -10.18 26.54 -3.65
C LEU A 397 -11.53 26.10 -4.24
N CYS A 398 -12.46 27.04 -4.47
CA CYS A 398 -13.72 26.76 -5.14
C CYS A 398 -13.55 26.33 -6.62
N ASP A 399 -12.67 27.04 -7.34
CA ASP A 399 -12.43 26.86 -8.77
C ASP A 399 -11.56 25.63 -9.07
N ARG A 400 -10.50 25.42 -8.27
CA ARG A 400 -9.43 24.47 -8.56
C ARG A 400 -9.37 23.27 -7.62
N GLY A 401 -10.14 23.27 -6.53
CA GLY A 401 -10.10 22.21 -5.54
C GLY A 401 -8.87 22.26 -4.63
N ALA A 402 -8.68 21.21 -3.83
CA ALA A 402 -7.66 21.19 -2.77
C ALA A 402 -6.26 20.77 -3.26
N GLU A 403 -6.19 20.03 -4.37
CA GLU A 403 -4.94 19.48 -4.92
C GLU A 403 -3.83 20.52 -5.12
N PRO A 404 -4.08 21.69 -5.76
CA PRO A 404 -2.99 22.61 -6.09
C PRO A 404 -2.31 23.17 -4.83
N PHE A 405 -3.09 23.33 -3.75
CA PHE A 405 -2.56 23.78 -2.48
C PHE A 405 -1.73 22.69 -1.80
N VAL A 406 -2.18 21.44 -1.81
CA VAL A 406 -1.37 20.33 -1.26
C VAL A 406 -0.08 20.15 -2.05
N ARG A 407 -0.13 20.26 -3.38
CA ARG A 407 1.07 20.26 -4.25
C ARG A 407 2.03 21.39 -3.87
N LEU A 408 1.53 22.61 -3.69
CA LEU A 408 2.33 23.76 -3.25
C LEU A 408 2.98 23.51 -1.87
N GLY A 409 2.22 22.96 -0.92
CA GLY A 409 2.73 22.57 0.39
C GLY A 409 3.81 21.50 0.31
N LEU A 410 3.64 20.50 -0.56
CA LEU A 410 4.60 19.42 -0.76
C LEU A 410 5.91 19.91 -1.39
N ALA A 411 5.84 20.77 -2.40
CA ALA A 411 7.01 21.42 -2.98
C ALA A 411 7.77 22.25 -1.94
N ARG A 412 7.05 23.03 -1.13
CA ARG A 412 7.65 23.82 -0.03
C ARG A 412 8.35 22.92 0.98
N LEU A 413 7.68 21.85 1.43
CA LEU A 413 8.23 20.87 2.35
C LEU A 413 9.49 20.21 1.77
N HIS A 414 9.45 19.82 0.49
CA HIS A 414 10.57 19.19 -0.19
C HIS A 414 11.81 20.10 -0.24
N HIS A 415 11.65 21.35 -0.68
CA HIS A 415 12.76 22.27 -0.85
C HIS A 415 13.32 22.77 0.49
N ASP A 416 12.46 23.19 1.41
CA ASP A 416 12.91 23.87 2.63
C ASP A 416 13.23 22.91 3.77
N VAL A 417 12.58 21.74 3.81
CA VAL A 417 12.69 20.80 4.93
C VAL A 417 13.41 19.52 4.52
N GLY A 418 13.31 19.08 3.27
CA GLY A 418 14.06 17.92 2.77
C GLY A 418 15.46 18.30 2.28
N LEU A 419 15.54 19.12 1.23
CA LEU A 419 16.80 19.44 0.55
C LEU A 419 17.70 20.37 1.36
N ARG A 420 17.14 21.39 2.01
CA ARG A 420 17.95 22.36 2.77
C ARG A 420 18.69 21.74 3.96
N PRO A 421 18.09 20.87 4.79
CA PRO A 421 18.84 20.15 5.83
C PRO A 421 19.90 19.20 5.26
N LEU A 422 19.64 18.54 4.12
CA LEU A 422 20.65 17.73 3.43
C LEU A 422 21.87 18.57 3.04
N ASP A 423 21.65 19.75 2.45
CA ASP A 423 22.73 20.67 2.07
C ASP A 423 23.55 21.12 3.30
N ARG A 424 22.89 21.35 4.45
CA ARG A 424 23.55 21.70 5.72
C ARG A 424 24.37 20.55 6.30
N LEU A 425 23.82 19.33 6.30
CA LEU A 425 24.53 18.14 6.75
C LEU A 425 25.77 17.87 5.88
N CYS A 426 25.64 18.04 4.56
CA CYS A 426 26.75 17.93 3.62
C CYS A 426 27.85 18.97 3.89
N ALA A 427 27.48 20.23 4.13
CA ALA A 427 28.42 21.29 4.50
C ALA A 427 29.13 21.00 5.83
N CYS A 428 28.39 20.50 6.83
CA CYS A 428 28.95 20.09 8.13
C CYS A 428 29.96 18.94 7.96
N ALA A 429 29.59 17.89 7.20
CA ALA A 429 30.45 16.75 6.88
C ALA A 429 31.74 17.18 6.16
N ALA A 430 31.63 18.09 5.19
CA ALA A 430 32.79 18.64 4.47
C ALA A 430 33.72 19.43 5.42
N GLY A 431 33.16 20.24 6.32
CA GLY A 431 33.91 20.95 7.35
C GLY A 431 34.66 20.00 8.30
N ALA A 432 34.00 18.92 8.73
CA ALA A 432 34.63 17.90 9.58
C ALA A 432 35.70 17.09 8.85
N LEU A 433 35.49 16.78 7.56
CA LEU A 433 36.48 16.10 6.71
C LEU A 433 37.78 16.90 6.60
N ALA A 434 37.68 18.22 6.50
CA ALA A 434 38.85 19.11 6.46
C ALA A 434 39.65 19.09 7.79
N ARG A 435 38.99 18.84 8.93
CA ARG A 435 39.60 18.84 10.26
C ARG A 435 40.03 17.44 10.75
N SER A 436 39.53 16.37 10.14
CA SER A 436 39.73 15.00 10.63
C SER A 436 41.06 14.40 10.17
N PRO A 437 41.96 14.00 11.10
CA PRO A 437 43.22 13.32 10.77
C PRO A 437 43.06 11.79 10.60
N ALA A 438 41.96 11.19 11.08
CA ALA A 438 41.79 9.73 11.11
C ALA A 438 41.26 9.19 9.76
N PRO A 439 41.97 8.26 9.09
CA PRO A 439 41.61 7.80 7.75
C PRO A 439 40.22 7.16 7.65
N GLY A 440 39.85 6.25 8.57
CA GLY A 440 38.53 5.61 8.53
C GLY A 440 37.35 6.58 8.68
N ARG A 441 37.52 7.66 9.48
CA ARG A 441 36.51 8.73 9.59
C ARG A 441 36.42 9.55 8.30
N ARG A 442 37.54 9.77 7.61
CA ARG A 442 37.55 10.50 6.33
C ARG A 442 36.81 9.71 5.25
N ASP A 443 36.99 8.40 5.18
CA ASP A 443 36.33 7.53 4.20
C ASP A 443 34.80 7.49 4.41
N GLY A 444 34.34 7.41 5.66
CA GLY A 444 32.92 7.50 6.00
C GLY A 444 32.30 8.84 5.58
N LEU A 445 32.97 9.96 5.89
CA LEU A 445 32.51 11.31 5.51
C LEU A 445 32.49 11.50 3.99
N LEU A 446 33.51 11.03 3.27
CA LEU A 446 33.54 11.07 1.80
C LEU A 446 32.41 10.25 1.18
N THR A 447 32.12 9.07 1.73
CA THR A 447 31.02 8.21 1.29
C THR A 447 29.68 8.93 1.47
N PHE A 448 29.44 9.49 2.66
CA PHE A 448 28.23 10.28 2.92
C PHE A 448 28.10 11.48 1.98
N ILE A 449 29.16 12.27 1.78
CA ILE A 449 29.12 13.46 0.91
C ILE A 449 28.76 13.08 -0.53
N ARG A 450 29.33 11.97 -1.06
CA ARG A 450 28.99 11.48 -2.41
C ARG A 450 27.54 11.02 -2.50
N ALA A 451 27.07 10.26 -1.50
CA ALA A 451 25.69 9.81 -1.43
C ALA A 451 24.73 11.00 -1.35
N ALA A 452 25.05 12.02 -0.53
CA ALA A 452 24.27 13.24 -0.38
C ALA A 452 24.21 14.06 -1.68
N ALA A 453 25.33 14.18 -2.39
CA ALA A 453 25.36 14.86 -3.69
C ALA A 453 24.49 14.12 -4.73
N ALA A 454 24.58 12.79 -4.80
CA ALA A 454 23.77 11.98 -5.70
C ALA A 454 22.27 12.07 -5.37
N ALA A 455 21.92 11.98 -4.08
CA ALA A 455 20.54 12.14 -3.59
C ALA A 455 20.00 13.53 -3.88
N ARG A 456 20.83 14.57 -3.71
CA ARG A 456 20.48 15.98 -4.01
C ARG A 456 20.23 16.20 -5.49
N GLN A 457 21.05 15.59 -6.37
CA GLN A 457 20.88 15.65 -7.81
C GLN A 457 19.61 14.90 -8.27
N ALA A 458 19.28 13.79 -7.62
CA ALA A 458 18.07 13.03 -7.91
C ALA A 458 16.79 13.65 -7.34
N GLY A 459 16.89 14.67 -6.47
CA GLY A 459 15.74 15.21 -5.73
C GLY A 459 15.17 14.21 -4.71
N GLN A 460 16.01 13.30 -4.18
CA GLN A 460 15.60 12.22 -3.29
C GLN A 460 16.42 12.22 -1.98
N PRO A 461 16.26 13.24 -1.12
CA PRO A 461 17.05 13.37 0.12
C PRO A 461 16.93 12.17 1.06
N TRP A 462 15.82 11.43 0.99
CA TRP A 462 15.61 10.23 1.80
C TRP A 462 16.52 9.05 1.47
N ARG A 463 17.18 9.04 0.30
CA ARG A 463 18.14 7.98 -0.05
C ARG A 463 19.33 7.91 0.90
N VAL A 464 19.73 9.03 1.51
CA VAL A 464 20.86 9.07 2.45
C VAL A 464 20.46 8.90 3.91
N ARG A 465 19.18 8.66 4.20
CA ARG A 465 18.70 8.48 5.58
C ARG A 465 19.47 7.37 6.29
N ASN A 466 19.66 6.24 5.59
CA ASN A 466 20.39 5.10 6.12
C ASN A 466 21.90 5.36 6.20
N ASP A 467 22.43 6.41 5.57
CA ASP A 467 23.86 6.75 5.59
C ASP A 467 24.21 7.75 6.70
N LEU A 468 23.23 8.26 7.45
CA LEU A 468 23.46 9.24 8.52
C LEU A 468 24.40 8.72 9.62
N PHE A 469 24.47 7.40 9.83
CA PHE A 469 25.42 6.81 10.79
C PHE A 469 26.89 7.09 10.41
N LEU A 470 27.19 7.36 9.14
CA LEU A 470 28.55 7.70 8.68
C LEU A 470 29.02 9.07 9.21
N LEU A 471 28.10 9.92 9.69
CA LEU A 471 28.43 11.15 10.38
C LEU A 471 28.95 10.91 11.81
N GLY A 472 28.77 9.69 12.34
CA GLY A 472 29.28 9.25 13.63
C GLY A 472 28.92 10.21 14.77
N ASP A 473 29.89 10.49 15.64
CA ASP A 473 29.73 11.35 16.83
C ASP A 473 29.52 12.83 16.50
N MET A 474 29.41 13.23 15.23
CA MET A 474 29.12 14.63 14.85
C MET A 474 27.71 15.05 15.20
N LEU A 475 26.78 14.10 15.21
CA LEU A 475 25.38 14.36 15.52
C LEU A 475 25.06 13.75 16.88
N GLU A 476 24.66 14.61 17.82
CA GLU A 476 24.07 14.13 19.07
C GLU A 476 22.80 13.32 18.76
N GLY A 477 22.48 12.33 19.61
CA GLY A 477 21.32 11.44 19.41
C GLY A 477 20.01 12.15 19.03
N PRO A 478 19.62 13.27 19.69
CA PRO A 478 18.43 14.03 19.31
C PRO A 478 18.51 14.69 17.93
N VAL A 479 19.69 15.17 17.54
CA VAL A 479 19.93 15.81 16.23
C VAL A 479 19.96 14.77 15.12
N LEU A 480 20.54 13.60 15.38
CA LEU A 480 20.50 12.46 14.46
C LEU A 480 19.05 12.00 14.23
N ALA A 481 18.28 11.81 15.31
CA ALA A 481 16.88 11.44 15.20
C ALA A 481 16.06 12.50 14.44
N LEU A 482 16.33 13.79 14.66
CA LEU A 482 15.71 14.85 13.88
C LEU A 482 16.09 14.75 12.40
N ALA A 483 17.38 14.63 12.08
CA ALA A 483 17.87 14.48 10.70
C ALA A 483 17.25 13.25 9.99
N GLU A 484 17.12 12.11 10.67
CA GLU A 484 16.46 10.91 10.15
C GLU A 484 15.00 11.16 9.74
N ASN A 485 14.29 12.06 10.43
CA ASN A 485 12.90 12.41 10.11
C ASN A 485 12.80 13.56 9.08
N LEU A 486 13.75 14.49 9.05
CA LEU A 486 13.79 15.54 8.04
C LEU A 486 14.17 15.00 6.66
N LEU A 487 14.94 13.92 6.62
CA LEU A 487 15.28 13.19 5.40
C LEU A 487 14.29 12.06 5.13
N ASP A 488 13.03 12.17 5.55
CA ASP A 488 11.98 11.25 5.11
C ASP A 488 11.30 11.77 3.82
N GLN A 489 10.52 10.92 3.13
CA GLN A 489 9.78 11.37 1.94
C GLN A 489 8.74 12.45 2.28
N ILE A 490 8.10 12.32 3.43
CA ILE A 490 7.24 13.35 4.04
C ILE A 490 7.79 13.67 5.44
N PRO A 491 8.61 14.72 5.56
CA PRO A 491 9.22 15.10 6.82
C PRO A 491 8.20 15.32 7.95
N ALA A 492 8.56 14.89 9.16
CA ALA A 492 7.78 15.08 10.36
C ALA A 492 8.61 15.66 11.51
N LEU A 493 7.93 16.37 12.41
CA LEU A 493 8.47 16.98 13.61
C LEU A 493 8.18 16.12 14.83
N PRO A 494 9.09 16.06 15.81
CA PRO A 494 8.70 15.58 17.11
C PRO A 494 7.62 16.52 17.65
N ALA A 495 6.52 15.97 18.18
CA ALA A 495 5.56 16.79 18.90
C ALA A 495 6.29 17.51 20.04
N PRO A 496 5.90 18.76 20.37
CA PRO A 496 6.48 19.44 21.51
C PRO A 496 6.28 18.57 22.75
N ALA A 497 7.39 18.08 23.29
CA ALA A 497 7.37 17.48 24.61
C ALA A 497 6.97 18.56 25.62
N PRO A 498 6.21 18.22 26.68
CA PRO A 498 6.09 19.13 27.81
C PRO A 498 7.50 19.57 28.27
N PRO A 499 7.66 20.82 28.75
CA PRO A 499 8.97 21.36 29.09
C PRO A 499 9.69 20.45 30.10
N GLY A 500 10.80 19.83 29.67
CA GLY A 500 11.62 18.94 30.50
C GLY A 500 11.98 17.59 29.85
N ASP A 501 11.25 17.14 28.83
CA ASP A 501 11.50 15.83 28.20
C ASP A 501 12.13 15.96 26.80
N ILE A 502 13.30 15.33 26.60
CA ILE A 502 13.84 15.09 25.26
C ILE A 502 13.15 13.83 24.72
N PRO A 503 12.55 13.86 23.52
CA PRO A 503 11.94 12.70 22.90
C PRO A 503 12.90 11.50 22.85
N ARG A 504 12.56 10.40 23.53
CA ARG A 504 13.27 9.12 23.37
C ARG A 504 12.93 8.52 22.00
N ARG A 505 13.90 7.80 21.42
CA ARG A 505 13.75 7.09 20.13
C ARG A 505 12.54 6.14 20.23
N GLY A 506 11.50 6.39 19.43
CA GLY A 506 10.37 5.47 19.25
C GLY A 506 9.07 5.75 20.02
N SER A 507 8.97 6.76 20.90
CA SER A 507 7.74 6.95 21.73
C SER A 507 7.06 8.31 21.67
N ALA A 508 7.70 9.36 21.12
CA ALA A 508 7.05 10.67 21.03
C ALA A 508 6.02 10.68 19.90
N PRO A 509 4.83 11.29 20.08
CA PRO A 509 3.93 11.56 18.97
C PRO A 509 4.65 12.49 17.99
N TRP A 510 4.45 12.27 16.69
CA TRP A 510 5.02 13.11 15.64
C TRP A 510 3.91 13.91 15.00
N ARG A 511 4.25 15.10 14.53
CA ARG A 511 3.33 15.94 13.76
C ARG A 511 3.98 16.36 12.45
N PHE A 512 3.19 16.48 11.40
CA PHE A 512 3.68 16.99 10.12
C PHE A 512 3.83 18.51 10.16
N PHE A 513 4.66 19.04 9.27
CA PHE A 513 4.83 20.49 9.10
C PHE A 513 3.57 21.07 8.50
N ALA A 514 2.90 21.95 9.25
CA ALA A 514 1.65 22.56 8.84
C ALA A 514 1.77 24.08 8.65
N SER A 515 2.94 24.66 8.97
CA SER A 515 3.15 26.09 8.87
C SER A 515 4.59 26.51 8.58
N ARG A 516 4.77 27.74 8.11
CA ARG A 516 6.09 28.37 7.94
C ARG A 516 6.84 28.52 9.26
N ALA A 517 6.12 28.83 10.35
CA ALA A 517 6.71 28.91 11.69
C ALA A 517 7.33 27.57 12.14
N ASP A 518 6.80 26.45 11.66
CA ASP A 518 7.40 25.13 11.91
C ASP A 518 8.74 24.96 11.19
N ILE A 519 8.84 25.42 9.94
CA ILE A 519 10.06 25.39 9.13
C ILE A 519 11.13 26.27 9.78
N GLU A 520 10.80 27.53 10.09
CA GLU A 520 11.72 28.49 10.72
C GLU A 520 12.25 27.98 12.07
N ARG A 521 11.41 27.30 12.85
CA ARG A 521 11.83 26.69 14.13
C ARG A 521 12.88 25.60 13.93
N ILE A 522 12.70 24.72 12.94
CA ILE A 522 13.67 23.65 12.66
C ILE A 522 14.95 24.20 12.08
N GLU A 523 14.88 25.18 11.19
CA GLU A 523 16.08 25.86 10.68
C GLU A 523 16.91 26.45 11.83
N ALA A 524 16.26 27.13 12.78
CA ALA A 524 16.93 27.66 13.96
C ALA A 524 17.52 26.58 14.89
N ILE A 525 16.96 25.37 14.90
CA ILE A 525 17.52 24.23 15.66
C ILE A 525 18.73 23.66 14.93
N LEU A 526 18.63 23.44 13.62
CA LEU A 526 19.72 22.94 12.79
C LEU A 526 20.89 23.91 12.74
N ASP A 527 20.64 25.21 12.61
CA ASP A 527 21.70 26.24 12.63
C ASP A 527 22.44 26.25 13.97
N ARG A 528 21.74 26.01 15.09
CA ARG A 528 22.39 25.88 16.41
C ARG A 528 23.17 24.58 16.57
N ALA A 529 22.63 23.47 16.09
CA ALA A 529 23.21 22.14 16.26
C ALA A 529 24.37 21.85 15.28
N LEU A 530 24.33 22.44 14.08
CA LEU A 530 25.31 22.20 13.01
C LEU A 530 26.26 23.39 12.80
N SER A 531 26.22 24.40 13.67
CA SER A 531 27.22 25.48 13.66
C SER A 531 28.61 24.90 13.96
N PRO A 532 29.63 25.24 13.14
CA PRO A 532 30.94 24.58 13.13
C PRO A 532 31.81 24.80 14.36
#